data_AF-R1E4G6-F1
#
_entry.id   AF-R1E4G6-F1
#
_cell.length_a   1.000
_cell.length_b   1.000
_cell.length_c   1.000
_cell.angle_alpha   90.00
_cell.angle_beta   90.00
_cell.angle_gamma   90.00
#
_symmetry.space_group_name_H-M   'P 1'
#
loop_
_entity.id
_entity.type
_entity.pdbx_description
1 polymer ?
#
loop_
_entity_poly.entity_id
_entity_poly.type
_entity_poly.pdbx_seq_one_letter_code
_entity_poly.pdbx_strand_id
1 'polypeptide(L)'
;MILIPGDNLKKKDNNSYERENNYYSKYILLVNEDKTTKLFGYYMPEVNDIVIGKVIDVLSNGWLIDINSPYMGKLSLKDVGTDPNDIYTYGDYILCQIVKMTKNKLIDLDIKKREKLNDGLILKVDPARIPRVIGKNSSMLNLIKQYLKVDIIIGKNGRIYLNGDVNDILKAVDIIRFVINNSYKRGLTEKVKEILENK
;
A
#
# COMPACT_ATOMS: atom_id res chain seq x y z
N MET A 1 -2.81 24.06 -2.06
CA MET A 1 -3.57 24.57 -0.88
C MET A 1 -3.76 23.42 0.10
N ILE A 2 -3.64 23.66 1.41
CA ILE A 2 -3.96 22.65 2.43
C ILE A 2 -5.37 22.93 2.92
N LEU A 3 -6.22 21.91 2.95
CA LEU A 3 -7.58 21.96 3.51
C LEU A 3 -7.63 21.11 4.78
N ILE A 4 -8.35 21.59 5.78
CA ILE A 4 -8.67 20.85 7.01
C ILE A 4 -10.08 20.25 6.92
N PRO A 5 -10.41 19.23 7.74
CA PRO A 5 -11.76 18.70 7.80
C PRO A 5 -12.79 19.82 8.05
N GLY A 6 -13.84 19.86 7.23
CA GLY A 6 -14.87 20.91 7.29
C GLY A 6 -14.67 22.08 6.31
N ASP A 7 -13.51 22.20 5.67
CA ASP A 7 -13.32 23.20 4.61
C ASP A 7 -14.08 22.84 3.34
N ASN A 8 -14.57 23.85 2.62
CA ASN A 8 -15.32 23.68 1.38
C ASN A 8 -14.43 23.19 0.22
N LEU A 9 -14.91 22.19 -0.52
CA LEU A 9 -14.35 21.75 -1.78
C LEU A 9 -15.25 22.15 -2.95
N LYS A 10 -14.61 22.62 -4.03
CA LYS A 10 -15.30 22.98 -5.28
C LYS A 10 -15.95 21.80 -6.00
N LYS A 11 -15.48 20.57 -5.75
CA LYS A 11 -15.92 19.36 -6.48
C LYS A 11 -16.00 18.16 -5.54
N LYS A 12 -16.94 17.26 -5.85
CA LYS A 12 -17.05 15.94 -5.21
C LYS A 12 -15.79 15.12 -5.43
N ASP A 13 -15.28 14.60 -4.33
CA ASP A 13 -14.13 13.71 -4.28
C ASP A 13 -14.37 12.59 -3.25
N ASN A 14 -13.68 11.46 -3.37
CA ASN A 14 -13.75 10.35 -2.41
C ASN A 14 -13.41 10.80 -0.97
N ASN A 15 -12.61 11.86 -0.86
CA ASN A 15 -12.19 12.44 0.41
C ASN A 15 -13.13 13.54 0.93
N SER A 16 -14.27 13.77 0.26
CA SER A 16 -15.26 14.77 0.63
C SER A 16 -16.56 14.13 1.14
N TYR A 17 -17.31 14.86 1.97
CA TYR A 17 -18.72 14.59 2.25
C TYR A 17 -19.60 15.71 1.71
N GLU A 18 -20.86 15.39 1.47
CA GLU A 18 -21.84 16.32 0.91
C GLU A 18 -22.81 16.76 2.01
N ARG A 19 -23.02 18.06 2.14
CA ARG A 19 -24.00 18.66 3.05
C ARG A 19 -24.59 19.88 2.36
N GLU A 20 -25.93 19.98 2.31
CA GLU A 20 -26.64 21.16 1.79
C GLU A 20 -26.12 21.58 0.39
N ASN A 21 -25.95 20.62 -0.53
CA ASN A 21 -25.42 20.78 -1.89
C ASN A 21 -23.97 21.33 -1.98
N ASN A 22 -23.24 21.39 -0.88
CA ASN A 22 -21.83 21.74 -0.83
C ASN A 22 -20.98 20.52 -0.47
N TYR A 23 -19.74 20.50 -0.96
CA TYR A 23 -18.77 19.46 -0.62
C TYR A 23 -17.79 19.99 0.42
N TYR A 24 -17.47 19.15 1.40
CA TYR A 24 -16.57 19.50 2.49
C TYR A 24 -15.51 18.43 2.69
N SER A 25 -14.32 18.81 3.13
CA SER A 25 -13.22 17.88 3.35
C SER A 25 -13.48 16.97 4.55
N LYS A 26 -13.23 15.66 4.42
CA LYS A 26 -13.24 14.69 5.54
C LYS A 26 -11.89 14.60 6.27
N TYR A 27 -10.80 14.94 5.58
CA TYR A 27 -9.42 14.71 6.03
C TYR A 27 -8.58 15.97 5.89
N ILE A 28 -7.34 15.93 6.38
CA ILE A 28 -6.36 16.94 5.99
C ILE A 28 -5.88 16.62 4.57
N LEU A 29 -6.19 17.49 3.62
CA LEU A 29 -5.94 17.28 2.20
C LEU A 29 -4.95 18.31 1.65
N LEU A 30 -4.04 17.85 0.81
CA LEU A 30 -3.30 18.70 -0.11
C LEU A 30 -4.10 18.77 -1.42
N VAL A 31 -4.52 19.98 -1.79
CA VAL A 31 -5.22 20.27 -3.04
C VAL A 31 -4.23 20.90 -4.01
N ASN A 32 -3.97 20.20 -5.11
CA ASN A 32 -3.22 20.68 -6.26
C ASN A 32 -4.15 20.63 -7.48
N GLU A 33 -4.54 21.79 -7.99
CA GLU A 33 -5.52 21.91 -9.08
C GLU A 33 -6.80 21.13 -8.73
N ASP A 34 -7.08 20.05 -9.47
CA ASP A 34 -8.24 19.18 -9.29
C ASP A 34 -7.95 17.90 -8.50
N LYS A 35 -6.68 17.67 -8.10
CA LYS A 35 -6.29 16.48 -7.38
C LYS A 35 -6.14 16.76 -5.88
N THR A 36 -6.93 16.04 -5.10
CA THR A 36 -6.82 15.97 -3.64
C THR A 36 -5.93 14.81 -3.25
N THR A 37 -5.12 14.98 -2.22
CA THR A 37 -4.30 13.90 -1.65
C THR A 37 -4.37 13.96 -0.14
N LYS A 38 -4.74 12.85 0.50
CA LYS A 38 -4.71 12.72 1.96
C LYS A 38 -3.27 12.82 2.44
N LEU A 39 -3.03 13.65 3.44
CA LEU A 39 -1.69 13.79 4.04
C LEU A 39 -1.40 12.72 5.09
N PHE A 40 -2.45 12.25 5.78
CA PHE A 40 -2.36 11.26 6.85
C PHE A 40 -3.63 10.40 6.87
N GLY A 41 -3.49 9.19 7.39
CA GLY A 41 -4.62 8.31 7.71
C GLY A 41 -4.33 6.84 7.47
N TYR A 42 -5.23 6.00 7.97
CA TYR A 42 -5.18 4.57 7.68
C TYR A 42 -5.49 4.30 6.21
N TYR A 43 -4.97 3.18 5.71
CA TYR A 43 -5.39 2.65 4.42
C TYR A 43 -6.88 2.34 4.47
N MET A 44 -7.63 2.90 3.53
CA MET A 44 -9.04 2.60 3.34
C MET A 44 -9.17 1.72 2.10
N PRO A 45 -9.63 0.48 2.23
CA PRO A 45 -9.64 -0.48 1.13
C PRO A 45 -10.62 -0.07 0.03
N GLU A 46 -10.16 -0.15 -1.22
CA GLU A 46 -10.97 0.05 -2.43
C GLU A 46 -10.93 -1.19 -3.32
N VAL A 47 -11.99 -1.41 -4.10
CA VAL A 47 -12.06 -2.52 -5.06
C VAL A 47 -10.94 -2.36 -6.10
N ASN A 48 -10.30 -3.47 -6.46
CA ASN A 48 -9.13 -3.59 -7.33
C ASN A 48 -7.80 -3.14 -6.73
N ASP A 49 -7.75 -2.78 -5.45
CA ASP A 49 -6.48 -2.52 -4.80
C ASP A 49 -5.64 -3.78 -4.65
N ILE A 50 -4.36 -3.67 -4.99
CA ILE A 50 -3.35 -4.70 -4.73
C ILE A 50 -2.71 -4.39 -3.37
N VAL A 51 -2.74 -5.39 -2.47
CA VAL A 51 -2.32 -5.26 -1.07
C VAL A 51 -1.48 -6.47 -0.66
N ILE A 52 -0.58 -6.26 0.30
CA ILE A 52 0.17 -7.35 0.93
C ILE A 52 -0.52 -7.71 2.25
N GLY A 53 -1.17 -8.87 2.28
CA GLY A 53 -1.88 -9.40 3.44
C GLY A 53 -0.97 -10.22 4.33
N LYS A 54 -1.29 -10.30 5.64
CA LYS A 54 -0.71 -11.25 6.58
C LYS A 54 -1.80 -12.20 7.04
N VAL A 55 -1.56 -13.51 6.95
CA VAL A 55 -2.50 -14.52 7.48
C VAL A 55 -2.52 -14.43 9.00
N ILE A 56 -3.69 -14.15 9.56
CA ILE A 56 -3.90 -14.08 11.01
C ILE A 56 -4.66 -15.29 11.54
N ASP A 57 -5.41 -15.97 10.69
CA ASP A 57 -6.11 -17.20 11.05
C ASP A 57 -6.39 -18.06 9.82
N VAL A 58 -6.47 -19.37 10.04
CA VAL A 58 -6.82 -20.37 9.02
C VAL A 58 -8.18 -20.93 9.37
N LEU A 59 -9.15 -20.70 8.48
CA LEU A 59 -10.52 -21.17 8.62
C LEU A 59 -10.73 -22.43 7.77
N SER A 60 -11.76 -23.21 8.07
CA SER A 60 -12.10 -24.41 7.28
C SER A 60 -12.42 -24.12 5.81
N ASN A 61 -12.81 -22.88 5.48
CA ASN A 61 -13.15 -22.46 4.11
C ASN A 61 -12.22 -21.38 3.54
N GLY A 62 -11.05 -21.15 4.13
CA GLY A 62 -10.08 -20.17 3.65
C GLY A 62 -9.25 -19.54 4.76
N TRP A 63 -8.88 -18.26 4.59
CA TRP A 63 -7.99 -17.55 5.49
C TRP A 63 -8.55 -16.20 5.88
N LEU A 64 -8.32 -15.83 7.13
CA LEU A 64 -8.51 -14.46 7.60
C LEU A 64 -7.19 -13.71 7.47
N ILE A 65 -7.22 -12.56 6.80
CA ILE A 65 -6.04 -11.82 6.39
C ILE A 65 -6.11 -10.40 6.93
N ASP A 66 -5.08 -10.02 7.66
CA ASP A 66 -4.83 -8.64 8.01
C ASP A 66 -4.22 -7.89 6.81
N ILE A 67 -4.97 -6.94 6.28
CA ILE A 67 -4.57 -6.07 5.16
C ILE A 67 -4.06 -4.71 5.61
N ASN A 68 -3.68 -4.52 6.88
CA ASN A 68 -3.23 -3.24 7.44
C ASN A 68 -4.28 -2.11 7.27
N SER A 69 -5.54 -2.46 7.48
CA SER A 69 -6.68 -1.54 7.42
C SER A 69 -7.55 -1.74 8.67
N PRO A 70 -8.51 -0.84 8.95
CA PRO A 70 -9.50 -1.05 10.02
C PRO A 70 -10.34 -2.32 9.82
N TYR A 71 -10.37 -2.86 8.60
CA TYR A 71 -11.13 -4.04 8.21
C TYR A 71 -10.18 -5.19 7.85
N MET A 72 -10.62 -6.41 8.15
CA MET A 72 -9.93 -7.63 7.75
C MET A 72 -10.44 -8.10 6.39
N GLY A 73 -9.57 -8.77 5.63
CA GLY A 73 -9.92 -9.45 4.40
C GLY A 73 -10.14 -10.93 4.63
N LYS A 74 -11.08 -11.52 3.89
CA LYS A 74 -11.24 -12.97 3.80
C LYS A 74 -10.74 -13.43 2.44
N LEU A 75 -9.89 -14.44 2.43
CA LEU A 75 -9.53 -15.18 1.22
C LEU A 75 -10.18 -16.53 1.26
N SER A 76 -11.04 -16.84 0.29
CA SER A 76 -11.71 -18.13 0.23
C SER A 76 -10.85 -19.17 -0.47
N LEU A 77 -10.87 -20.40 0.06
CA LEU A 77 -10.30 -21.55 -0.64
C LEU A 77 -11.15 -21.85 -1.88
N LYS A 78 -10.51 -21.88 -3.06
CA LYS A 78 -11.18 -22.21 -4.34
C LYS A 78 -11.00 -23.68 -4.74
N ASP A 79 -9.88 -24.29 -4.34
CA ASP A 79 -9.53 -25.65 -4.73
C ASP A 79 -10.19 -26.66 -3.76
N VAL A 80 -10.99 -27.57 -4.31
CA VAL A 80 -11.73 -28.57 -3.54
C VAL A 80 -10.78 -29.73 -3.18
N GLY A 81 -10.69 -30.07 -1.89
CA GLY A 81 -9.92 -31.23 -1.41
C GLY A 81 -8.53 -30.91 -0.85
N THR A 82 -8.11 -29.65 -0.84
CA THR A 82 -6.86 -29.20 -0.21
C THR A 82 -7.16 -28.63 1.18
N ASP A 83 -6.37 -29.01 2.19
CA ASP A 83 -6.43 -28.34 3.48
C ASP A 83 -5.87 -26.91 3.32
N PRO A 84 -6.62 -25.86 3.71
CA PRO A 84 -6.09 -24.50 3.74
C PRO A 84 -4.74 -24.36 4.45
N ASN A 85 -4.49 -25.20 5.48
CA ASN A 85 -3.25 -25.15 6.25
C ASN A 85 -2.01 -25.58 5.44
N ASP A 86 -2.19 -26.39 4.40
CA ASP A 86 -1.07 -26.83 3.55
C ASP A 86 -0.61 -25.73 2.58
N ILE A 87 -1.50 -24.77 2.27
CA ILE A 87 -1.20 -23.69 1.32
C ILE A 87 -0.61 -22.49 2.07
N TYR A 88 -1.35 -21.93 3.03
CA TYR A 88 -0.89 -20.79 3.83
C TYR A 88 -1.16 -21.03 5.31
N THR A 89 -0.16 -20.72 6.12
CA THR A 89 -0.21 -20.88 7.57
C THR A 89 -0.23 -19.52 8.27
N TYR A 90 -0.53 -19.53 9.57
CA TYR A 90 -0.44 -18.33 10.41
C TYR A 90 0.90 -17.61 10.21
N GLY A 91 0.84 -16.29 10.00
CA GLY A 91 2.02 -15.45 9.87
C GLY A 91 2.48 -15.21 8.44
N ASP A 92 2.02 -15.99 7.46
CA ASP A 92 2.42 -15.88 6.07
C ASP A 92 2.01 -14.54 5.45
N TYR A 93 2.89 -13.97 4.62
CA TYR A 93 2.59 -12.81 3.81
C TYR A 93 2.24 -13.20 2.38
N ILE A 94 1.16 -12.60 1.84
CA ILE A 94 0.60 -12.94 0.54
C ILE A 94 0.21 -11.69 -0.24
N LEU A 95 0.40 -11.74 -1.57
CA LEU A 95 -0.02 -10.68 -2.48
C LEU A 95 -1.47 -10.92 -2.91
N CYS A 96 -2.37 -10.04 -2.49
CA CYS A 96 -3.80 -10.15 -2.73
C CYS A 96 -4.33 -8.95 -3.52
N GLN A 97 -5.45 -9.16 -4.19
CA GLN A 97 -6.27 -8.10 -4.79
C GLN A 97 -7.64 -8.08 -4.12
N ILE A 98 -8.15 -6.89 -3.83
CA ILE A 98 -9.52 -6.71 -3.33
C ILE A 98 -10.49 -6.89 -4.50
N VAL A 99 -11.28 -7.96 -4.49
CA VAL A 99 -12.24 -8.26 -5.57
C VAL A 99 -13.62 -7.72 -5.26
N LYS A 100 -14.05 -7.83 -4.00
CA LYS A 100 -15.37 -7.40 -3.59
C LYS A 100 -15.33 -6.79 -2.20
N MET A 101 -16.13 -5.74 -2.01
CA MET A 101 -16.39 -5.17 -0.70
C MET A 101 -17.89 -5.04 -0.53
N THR A 102 -18.42 -5.62 0.55
CA THR A 102 -19.84 -5.53 0.89
C THR A 102 -20.15 -4.21 1.61
N LYS A 103 -21.45 -3.87 1.74
CA LYS A 103 -21.88 -2.67 2.49
C LYS A 103 -21.42 -2.70 3.96
N ASN A 104 -21.31 -3.90 4.53
CA ASN A 104 -20.85 -4.12 5.91
C ASN A 104 -19.32 -4.15 6.03
N LYS A 105 -18.59 -3.74 4.98
CA LYS A 105 -17.11 -3.70 4.95
C LYS A 105 -16.44 -5.07 5.13
N LEU A 106 -17.15 -6.16 4.82
CA LEU A 106 -16.52 -7.45 4.57
C LEU A 106 -15.81 -7.38 3.21
N ILE A 107 -14.54 -7.77 3.20
CA ILE A 107 -13.64 -7.66 2.05
C ILE A 107 -13.30 -9.07 1.58
N ASP A 108 -13.65 -9.38 0.34
CA ASP A 108 -13.23 -10.61 -0.31
C ASP A 108 -11.96 -10.34 -1.11
N LEU A 109 -10.93 -11.13 -0.83
CA LEU A 109 -9.63 -11.08 -1.47
C LEU A 109 -9.49 -12.20 -2.49
N ASP A 110 -8.69 -11.94 -3.52
CA ASP A 110 -8.20 -12.95 -4.44
C ASP A 110 -6.67 -12.94 -4.51
N ILE A 111 -6.10 -14.08 -4.85
CA ILE A 111 -4.65 -14.28 -4.87
C ILE A 111 -4.10 -13.70 -6.17
N LYS A 112 -3.18 -12.75 -6.06
CA LYS A 112 -2.46 -12.20 -7.22
C LYS A 112 -1.21 -13.01 -7.58
N LYS A 113 -0.52 -13.53 -6.57
CA LYS A 113 0.65 -14.42 -6.70
C LYS A 113 0.53 -15.53 -5.66
N ARG A 114 0.69 -16.79 -6.08
CA ARG A 114 0.61 -17.96 -5.19
C ARG A 114 1.81 -18.10 -4.26
N GLU A 115 2.93 -17.49 -4.63
CA GLU A 115 4.14 -17.49 -3.81
C GLU A 115 3.97 -16.66 -2.54
N LYS A 116 4.45 -17.21 -1.43
CA LYS A 116 4.53 -16.53 -0.14
C LYS A 116 5.65 -15.48 -0.18
N LEU A 117 5.45 -14.38 0.54
CA LEU A 117 6.39 -13.26 0.63
C LEU A 117 7.16 -13.31 1.97
N ASN A 118 7.65 -14.49 2.34
CA ASN A 118 8.27 -14.76 3.65
C ASN A 118 9.80 -14.78 3.62
N ASP A 119 10.39 -14.89 2.44
CA ASP A 119 11.84 -15.01 2.19
C ASP A 119 12.56 -13.65 2.11
N GLY A 120 11.86 -12.56 2.42
CA GLY A 120 12.37 -11.20 2.35
C GLY A 120 11.94 -10.35 3.54
N LEU A 121 12.07 -9.03 3.40
CA LEU A 121 11.71 -8.05 4.42
C LEU A 121 10.37 -7.38 4.09
N ILE A 122 9.45 -7.38 5.05
CA ILE A 122 8.22 -6.58 5.00
C ILE A 122 8.43 -5.25 5.73
N LEU A 123 8.56 -4.17 4.98
CA LEU A 123 8.59 -2.81 5.50
C LEU A 123 7.16 -2.24 5.56
N LYS A 124 6.77 -1.76 6.75
CA LYS A 124 5.51 -1.03 6.96
C LYS A 124 5.76 0.47 6.89
N VAL A 125 4.95 1.18 6.11
CA VAL A 125 4.99 2.62 5.90
C VAL A 125 3.59 3.21 5.91
N ASP A 126 3.49 4.52 6.08
CA ASP A 126 2.21 5.24 5.96
C ASP A 126 1.66 5.07 4.52
N PRO A 127 0.44 4.50 4.35
CA PRO A 127 -0.21 4.34 3.05
C PRO A 127 -0.31 5.65 2.25
N ALA A 128 -0.44 6.80 2.91
CA ALA A 128 -0.48 8.11 2.26
C ALA A 128 0.83 8.46 1.53
N ARG A 129 1.94 7.81 1.91
CA ARG A 129 3.27 8.03 1.34
C ARG A 129 3.59 7.09 0.17
N ILE A 130 2.82 6.03 -0.02
CA ILE A 130 3.04 5.02 -1.07
C ILE A 130 3.11 5.63 -2.47
N PRO A 131 2.18 6.52 -2.90
CA PRO A 131 2.26 7.13 -4.23
C PRO A 131 3.57 7.89 -4.47
N ARG A 132 4.18 8.42 -3.40
CA ARG A 132 5.44 9.14 -3.49
C ARG A 132 6.63 8.20 -3.66
N VAL A 133 6.63 7.05 -2.98
CA VAL A 133 7.66 6.00 -3.12
C VAL A 133 7.65 5.40 -4.53
N ILE A 134 6.46 5.20 -5.11
CA ILE A 134 6.33 4.74 -6.51
C ILE A 134 6.85 5.80 -7.48
N GLY A 135 6.48 7.07 -7.26
CA GLY A 135 6.83 8.18 -8.15
C GLY A 135 5.94 8.25 -9.40
N LYS A 136 6.14 9.30 -10.21
CA LYS A 136 5.39 9.48 -11.46
C LYS A 136 5.81 8.39 -12.46
N ASN A 137 4.85 7.66 -13.02
CA ASN A 137 5.10 6.54 -13.93
C ASN A 137 6.07 5.48 -13.36
N SER A 138 6.00 5.25 -12.05
CA SER A 138 6.89 4.31 -11.33
C SER A 138 8.39 4.65 -11.42
N SER A 139 8.75 5.91 -11.73
CA SER A 139 10.15 6.30 -11.95
C SER A 139 11.04 6.10 -10.73
N MET A 140 10.54 6.43 -9.53
CA MET A 140 11.30 6.29 -8.28
C MET A 140 11.50 4.81 -7.92
N LEU A 141 10.44 4.00 -8.04
CA LEU A 141 10.52 2.56 -7.82
C LEU A 141 11.53 1.91 -8.77
N ASN A 142 11.43 2.23 -10.06
CA ASN A 142 12.33 1.67 -11.07
C ASN A 142 13.78 2.11 -10.85
N LEU A 143 14.01 3.36 -10.44
CA LEU A 143 15.35 3.84 -10.09
C LEU A 143 15.96 3.00 -8.97
N ILE A 144 15.23 2.76 -7.88
CA ILE A 144 15.71 1.95 -6.76
C ILE A 144 15.99 0.51 -7.22
N LYS A 145 15.08 -0.11 -7.99
CA LYS A 145 15.25 -1.47 -8.54
C LYS A 145 16.41 -1.60 -9.54
N GLN A 146 16.76 -0.54 -10.26
CA GLN A 146 17.85 -0.55 -11.24
C GLN A 146 19.21 -0.48 -10.56
N TYR A 147 19.35 0.38 -9.55
CA TYR A 147 20.63 0.57 -8.84
C TYR A 147 20.86 -0.47 -7.75
N LEU A 148 19.80 -1.01 -7.16
CA LEU A 148 19.85 -2.05 -6.14
C LEU A 148 19.20 -3.30 -6.72
N LYS A 149 19.89 -4.45 -6.69
CA LYS A 149 19.40 -5.72 -7.25
C LYS A 149 18.38 -6.38 -6.32
N VAL A 150 17.33 -5.65 -5.99
CA VAL A 150 16.25 -6.06 -5.08
C VAL A 150 14.92 -6.09 -5.83
N ASP A 151 14.17 -7.17 -5.63
CA ASP A 151 12.76 -7.17 -5.98
C ASP A 151 11.96 -6.40 -4.93
N ILE A 152 11.05 -5.56 -5.40
CA ILE A 152 10.24 -4.66 -4.58
C ILE A 152 8.79 -4.81 -5.01
N ILE A 153 7.94 -5.24 -4.09
CA ILE A 153 6.49 -5.32 -4.29
C ILE A 153 5.84 -4.35 -3.32
N ILE A 154 5.01 -3.44 -3.86
CA ILE A 154 4.36 -2.40 -3.07
C ILE A 154 2.85 -2.66 -3.03
N GLY A 155 2.32 -2.88 -1.83
CA GLY A 155 0.89 -2.88 -1.57
C GLY A 155 0.38 -1.46 -1.29
N LYS A 156 -0.82 -1.13 -1.80
CA LYS A 156 -1.50 0.15 -1.49
C LYS A 156 -1.77 0.34 0.00
N ASN A 157 -1.77 -0.75 0.77
CA ASN A 157 -1.96 -0.78 2.20
C ASN A 157 -0.73 -0.36 3.03
N GLY A 158 0.30 0.19 2.41
CA GLY A 158 1.49 0.65 3.15
C GLY A 158 2.47 -0.48 3.52
N ARG A 159 2.31 -1.68 2.95
CA ARG A 159 3.28 -2.77 3.10
C ARG A 159 4.11 -2.88 1.84
N ILE A 160 5.42 -2.91 2.02
CA ILE A 160 6.40 -3.05 0.94
C ILE A 160 7.21 -4.30 1.25
N TYR A 161 7.20 -5.27 0.34
CA TYR A 161 8.06 -6.45 0.39
C TYR A 161 9.34 -6.18 -0.40
N LEU A 162 10.48 -6.55 0.18
CA LEU A 162 11.82 -6.38 -0.36
C LEU A 162 12.55 -7.72 -0.32
N ASN A 163 13.09 -8.17 -1.45
CA ASN A 163 13.86 -9.41 -1.53
C ASN A 163 15.14 -9.23 -2.36
N GLY A 164 16.24 -9.85 -1.97
CA GLY A 164 17.57 -9.67 -2.56
C GLY A 164 18.70 -9.85 -1.54
N ASP A 165 19.90 -9.38 -1.86
CA ASP A 165 21.03 -9.39 -0.91
C ASP A 165 20.75 -8.48 0.29
N VAL A 166 21.17 -8.91 1.48
CA VAL A 166 20.92 -8.20 2.74
C VAL A 166 21.43 -6.76 2.68
N ASN A 167 22.60 -6.50 2.09
CA ASN A 167 23.15 -5.15 2.01
C ASN A 167 22.34 -4.24 1.08
N ASP A 168 21.84 -4.79 -0.02
CA ASP A 168 21.00 -4.04 -0.96
C ASP A 168 19.60 -3.81 -0.39
N ILE A 169 19.03 -4.76 0.35
CA ILE A 169 17.78 -4.58 1.09
C ILE A 169 17.92 -3.43 2.10
N LEU A 170 18.99 -3.42 2.91
CA LEU A 170 19.20 -2.36 3.91
C LEU A 170 19.29 -0.98 3.26
N LYS A 171 20.04 -0.86 2.16
CA LYS A 171 20.14 0.39 1.38
C LYS A 171 18.78 0.79 0.80
N ALA A 172 18.00 -0.16 0.30
CA ALA A 172 16.66 0.11 -0.21
C ALA A 172 15.74 0.64 0.90
N VAL A 173 15.81 0.06 2.10
CA VAL A 173 15.05 0.53 3.28
C VAL A 173 15.41 1.97 3.63
N ASP A 174 16.70 2.30 3.67
CA ASP A 174 17.16 3.66 4.01
C ASP A 174 16.70 4.69 2.98
N ILE A 175 16.78 4.35 1.70
CA ILE A 175 16.29 5.22 0.62
C ILE A 175 14.77 5.38 0.69
N ILE A 176 14.01 4.30 0.90
CA ILE A 176 12.56 4.37 1.02
C ILE A 176 12.17 5.28 2.20
N ARG A 177 12.83 5.12 3.35
CA ARG A 177 12.63 5.98 4.52
C ARG A 177 12.99 7.44 4.24
N PHE A 178 14.12 7.68 3.57
CA PHE A 178 14.53 9.02 3.15
C PHE A 178 13.48 9.66 2.24
N VAL A 179 12.96 8.91 1.26
CA VAL A 179 11.93 9.38 0.32
C VAL A 179 10.63 9.74 1.05
N ILE A 180 10.22 8.92 2.02
CA ILE A 180 9.03 9.15 2.84
C ILE A 180 9.18 10.42 3.67
N ASN A 181 10.30 10.57 4.38
CA ASN A 181 10.58 11.71 5.25
C ASN A 181 10.70 13.02 4.46
N ASN A 182 11.14 12.96 3.21
CA ASN A 182 11.29 14.12 2.32
C ASN A 182 10.18 14.24 1.26
N SER A 183 9.05 13.55 1.45
CA SER A 183 7.97 13.43 0.46
C SER A 183 7.38 14.78 0.00
N TYR A 184 7.48 15.81 0.82
CA TYR A 184 7.00 17.18 0.52
C TYR A 184 7.94 18.01 -0.37
N LYS A 185 9.22 17.61 -0.49
CA LYS A 185 10.24 18.37 -1.24
C LYS A 185 10.15 18.10 -2.74
N ARG A 186 10.40 19.12 -3.58
CA ARG A 186 10.53 18.95 -5.04
C ARG A 186 11.95 18.46 -5.39
N GLY A 187 12.13 17.85 -6.56
CA GLY A 187 13.44 17.38 -7.03
C GLY A 187 14.04 16.19 -6.27
N LEU A 188 13.20 15.40 -5.59
CA LEU A 188 13.67 14.31 -4.73
C LEU A 188 14.36 13.17 -5.50
N THR A 189 13.97 12.94 -6.76
CA THR A 189 14.55 11.90 -7.61
C THR A 189 16.04 12.12 -7.84
N GLU A 190 16.46 13.36 -8.11
CA GLU A 190 17.87 13.67 -8.38
C GLU A 190 18.72 13.43 -7.13
N LYS A 191 18.23 13.85 -5.96
CA LYS A 191 18.92 13.59 -4.69
C LYS A 191 19.06 12.10 -4.37
N VAL A 192 18.03 11.31 -4.67
CA VAL A 192 18.10 9.86 -4.48
C VAL A 192 19.12 9.24 -5.44
N LYS A 193 19.18 9.73 -6.67
CA LYS A 193 20.18 9.31 -7.65
C LYS A 193 21.61 9.65 -7.18
N GLU A 194 21.85 10.86 -6.70
CA GLU A 194 23.13 11.25 -6.10
C GLU A 194 23.52 10.35 -4.91
N ILE A 195 22.57 9.99 -4.04
CA ILE A 195 22.81 9.07 -2.91
C ILE A 195 23.15 7.66 -3.41
N LEU A 196 22.54 7.21 -4.50
CA LEU A 196 22.78 5.90 -5.11
C LEU A 196 24.09 5.84 -5.90
N GLU A 197 24.50 6.95 -6.50
CA GLU A 197 25.72 7.10 -7.31
C GLU A 197 26.97 7.40 -6.48
N ASN A 198 26.86 8.16 -5.39
CA ASN A 198 27.96 8.42 -4.45
C ASN A 198 28.26 7.21 -3.54
N LYS A 199 28.11 6.00 -4.08
CA LYS A 199 28.63 4.76 -3.50
C LYS A 199 30.15 4.71 -3.65
#